data_AF-A0A416R4C3-F1
#
_entry.id   AF-A0A416R4C3-F1
#
_cell.length_a   1.000
_cell.length_b   1.000
_cell.length_c   1.000
_cell.angle_alpha   90.00
_cell.angle_beta   90.00
_cell.angle_gamma   90.00
#
_symmetry.space_group_name_H-M   'P 1'
#
loop_
_entity.id
_entity.type
_entity.pdbx_description
1 polymer ?
#
loop_
_entity_poly.entity_id
_entity_poly.type
_entity_poly.pdbx_seq_one_letter_code
_entity_poly.pdbx_strand_id
1 'polypeptide(L)'
;MNYFTIPTDTDINTSALAKALADQFQIIIHEPDSNADIIATNYQRYLSEPEMDEPSFHKPLYDGDAFWVETPPSDRRHVVDFYEHFTHTWELLNAGKVTWTGRKLICINEDSITPYAMQQSIDIPDTAPNRRVILSIEFDARGDENSFESKWVMVDKDNKECYPNYSSPFNVMIIVENKTFRRSGGN
;
A
#
# COMPACT_ATOMS: atom_id res chain seq x y z
N MET A 1 6.22 37.37 -1.95
CA MET A 1 6.58 36.26 -2.85
C MET A 1 5.39 35.32 -2.86
N ASN A 2 4.71 35.19 -4.00
CA ASN A 2 3.57 34.30 -4.14
C ASN A 2 4.12 32.88 -4.34
N TYR A 3 4.22 32.10 -3.28
CA TYR A 3 4.54 30.69 -3.41
C TYR A 3 3.38 30.02 -4.18
N PHE A 4 3.71 29.35 -5.29
CA PHE A 4 2.76 28.60 -6.13
C PHE A 4 1.63 29.44 -6.79
N THR A 5 1.81 30.76 -6.95
CA THR A 5 0.82 31.67 -7.59
C THR A 5 -0.58 31.69 -6.96
N ILE A 6 -0.71 31.22 -5.72
CA ILE A 6 -1.96 31.30 -4.94
C ILE A 6 -2.13 32.74 -4.41
N PRO A 7 -3.30 33.39 -4.58
CA PRO A 7 -3.56 34.71 -4.02
C PRO A 7 -3.42 34.71 -2.49
N THR A 8 -2.54 35.56 -1.96
CA THR A 8 -2.25 35.65 -0.51
C THR A 8 -3.19 36.58 0.26
N ASP A 9 -4.04 37.34 -0.44
CA ASP A 9 -4.88 38.40 0.15
C ASP A 9 -6.31 37.94 0.50
N THR A 10 -6.60 36.65 0.38
CA THR A 10 -7.90 36.04 0.76
C THR A 10 -7.66 34.90 1.74
N ASP A 11 -8.61 34.69 2.66
CA ASP A 11 -8.63 33.51 3.53
C ASP A 11 -8.44 32.26 2.67
N ILE A 12 -7.27 31.62 2.81
CA ILE A 12 -6.89 30.48 1.98
C ILE A 12 -7.90 29.37 2.20
N ASN A 13 -8.54 28.90 1.12
CA ASN A 13 -9.42 27.74 1.19
C ASN A 13 -8.58 26.48 1.29
N THR A 14 -8.32 26.04 2.53
CA THR A 14 -7.43 24.90 2.83
C THR A 14 -7.89 23.60 2.19
N SER A 15 -9.20 23.41 2.00
CA SER A 15 -9.76 22.22 1.32
C SER A 15 -9.43 22.22 -0.17
N ALA A 16 -9.70 23.33 -0.87
CA ALA A 16 -9.35 23.47 -2.29
C ALA A 16 -7.83 23.34 -2.51
N LEU A 17 -7.03 23.88 -1.60
CA LEU A 17 -5.57 23.76 -1.66
C LEU A 17 -5.10 22.32 -1.45
N ALA A 18 -5.67 21.61 -0.46
CA ALA A 18 -5.33 20.21 -0.21
C ALA A 18 -5.65 19.31 -1.41
N LYS A 19 -6.78 19.53 -2.09
CA LYS A 19 -7.13 18.80 -3.31
C LYS A 19 -6.15 19.09 -4.45
N ALA A 20 -5.80 20.36 -4.68
CA ALA A 20 -4.84 20.75 -5.71
C ALA A 20 -3.43 20.16 -5.47
N LEU A 21 -2.99 20.10 -4.22
CA LEU A 21 -1.72 19.47 -3.85
C LEU A 21 -1.77 17.94 -4.04
N ALA A 22 -2.88 17.29 -3.70
CA ALA A 22 -3.06 15.86 -3.93
C ALA A 22 -2.97 15.51 -5.42
N ASP A 23 -3.61 16.30 -6.30
CA ASP A 23 -3.54 16.09 -7.75
C ASP A 23 -2.10 16.25 -8.27
N GLN A 24 -1.39 17.29 -7.82
CA GLN A 24 0.02 17.48 -8.18
C GLN A 24 0.88 16.30 -7.72
N PHE A 25 0.61 15.79 -6.52
CA PHE A 25 1.33 14.65 -5.97
C PHE A 25 1.07 13.37 -6.77
N GLN A 26 -0.14 13.15 -7.26
CA GLN A 26 -0.46 12.02 -8.16
C GLN A 26 0.35 12.09 -9.46
N ILE A 27 0.49 13.28 -10.06
CA ILE A 27 1.34 13.46 -11.26
C ILE A 27 2.80 13.12 -10.93
N ILE A 28 3.32 13.57 -9.79
CA ILE A 28 4.70 13.26 -9.39
C ILE A 28 4.92 11.75 -9.24
N ILE A 29 3.94 11.02 -8.70
CA ILE A 29 4.03 9.57 -8.51
C ILE A 29 3.94 8.82 -9.86
N HIS A 30 2.99 9.20 -10.72
CA HIS A 30 2.65 8.42 -11.92
C HIS A 30 3.36 8.89 -13.20
N GLU A 31 3.83 10.14 -13.23
CA GLU A 31 4.48 10.77 -14.37
C GLU A 31 5.75 11.53 -13.90
N PRO A 32 6.79 10.83 -13.42
CA PRO A 32 7.95 11.46 -12.78
C PRO A 32 8.77 12.39 -13.71
N ASP A 33 8.64 12.23 -15.03
CA ASP A 33 9.27 13.10 -16.03
C ASP A 33 8.41 14.32 -16.41
N SER A 34 7.21 14.44 -15.84
CA SER A 34 6.29 15.55 -16.10
C SER A 34 6.70 16.78 -15.30
N ASN A 35 6.91 17.90 -16.00
CA ASN A 35 7.14 19.22 -15.38
C ASN A 35 5.85 20.02 -15.20
N ALA A 36 4.68 19.36 -15.22
CA ALA A 36 3.39 20.02 -15.08
C ALA A 36 3.23 20.57 -13.65
N ASP A 37 3.05 21.89 -13.52
CA ASP A 37 2.57 22.54 -12.30
C ASP A 37 1.08 22.86 -12.48
N ILE A 38 0.23 22.07 -11.82
CA ILE A 38 -1.22 22.19 -11.90
C ILE A 38 -1.84 22.78 -10.64
N ILE A 39 -1.03 23.11 -9.61
CA ILE A 39 -1.53 23.48 -8.28
C ILE A 39 -2.44 24.70 -8.38
N ALA A 40 -1.99 25.77 -9.03
CA ALA A 40 -2.76 27.01 -9.13
C ALA A 40 -4.05 26.84 -9.95
N THR A 41 -3.95 26.11 -11.07
CA THR A 41 -5.07 25.84 -11.99
C THR A 41 -6.15 25.02 -11.29
N ASN A 42 -5.76 23.94 -10.62
CA ASN A 42 -6.71 23.09 -9.91
C ASN A 42 -7.26 23.77 -8.66
N TYR A 43 -6.47 24.59 -7.96
CA TYR A 43 -6.97 25.39 -6.85
C TYR A 43 -8.11 26.32 -7.30
N GLN A 44 -7.94 27.04 -8.41
CA GLN A 44 -9.01 27.88 -8.96
C GLN A 44 -10.23 27.07 -9.40
N ARG A 45 -10.00 25.91 -10.05
CA ARG A 45 -11.07 24.98 -10.42
C ARG A 45 -11.89 24.53 -9.22
N TYR A 46 -11.24 24.15 -8.12
CA TYR A 46 -11.93 23.72 -6.89
C TYR A 46 -12.61 24.87 -6.12
N LEU A 47 -12.21 26.12 -6.35
CA LEU A 47 -12.94 27.29 -5.85
C LEU A 47 -14.21 27.57 -6.68
N SER A 48 -14.16 27.35 -8.00
CA SER A 48 -15.28 27.62 -8.91
C SER A 48 -16.29 26.48 -9.00
N GLU A 49 -15.86 25.24 -8.80
CA GLU A 49 -16.66 24.02 -8.97
C GLU A 49 -16.53 23.16 -7.69
N PRO A 50 -17.31 23.46 -6.64
CA PRO A 50 -17.17 22.81 -5.34
C PRO A 50 -17.56 21.32 -5.32
N GLU A 51 -18.27 20.82 -6.35
CA GLU A 51 -18.66 19.41 -6.45
C GLU A 51 -18.56 18.88 -7.88
N MET A 52 -17.68 17.91 -8.09
CA MET A 52 -17.98 16.54 -8.55
C MET A 52 -16.64 15.78 -8.57
N ASP A 53 -16.66 14.61 -7.96
CA ASP A 53 -15.51 13.77 -7.62
C ASP A 53 -14.66 14.34 -6.48
N GLU A 54 -14.95 13.87 -5.26
CA GLU A 54 -13.90 13.83 -4.24
C GLU A 54 -12.70 13.12 -4.88
N PRO A 55 -11.48 13.68 -4.79
CA PRO A 55 -10.30 12.94 -5.16
C PRO A 55 -10.39 11.59 -4.43
N SER A 56 -10.10 10.49 -5.12
CA SER A 56 -10.13 9.14 -4.57
C SER A 56 -9.06 8.99 -3.47
N PHE A 57 -9.28 9.66 -2.34
CA PHE A 57 -8.64 9.35 -1.09
C PHE A 57 -9.26 8.04 -0.67
N HIS A 58 -8.47 6.98 -0.67
CA HIS A 58 -8.91 5.68 -0.16
C HIS A 58 -9.36 5.88 1.27
N LYS A 59 -10.69 5.95 1.46
CA LYS A 59 -11.26 6.22 2.76
C LYS A 59 -11.18 4.92 3.56
N PRO A 60 -10.46 4.92 4.69
CA PRO A 60 -10.47 3.75 5.56
C PRO A 60 -11.89 3.50 6.07
N LEU A 61 -12.16 2.25 6.44
CA LEU A 61 -13.44 1.84 7.03
C LEU A 61 -13.77 2.66 8.29
N TYR A 62 -12.76 2.97 9.09
CA TYR A 62 -12.88 3.79 10.30
C TYR A 62 -12.19 5.13 10.11
N ASP A 63 -12.86 6.22 10.47
CA ASP A 63 -12.28 7.55 10.39
C ASP A 63 -11.06 7.67 11.32
N GLY A 64 -9.99 8.27 10.80
CA GLY A 64 -8.71 8.38 11.51
C GLY A 64 -7.83 7.13 11.49
N ASP A 65 -8.25 6.02 10.86
CA ASP A 65 -7.34 4.91 10.58
C ASP A 65 -6.31 5.32 9.51
N ALA A 66 -5.05 5.01 9.77
CA ALA A 66 -3.99 5.09 8.77
C ALA A 66 -2.91 4.10 9.13
N PHE A 67 -2.19 3.63 8.13
CA PHE A 67 -1.11 2.68 8.30
C PHE A 67 0.08 3.07 7.43
N TRP A 68 1.24 2.58 7.82
CA TRP A 68 2.45 2.68 7.03
C TRP A 68 3.17 1.33 7.08
N VAL A 69 3.59 0.83 5.91
CA VAL A 69 4.42 -0.37 5.81
C VAL A 69 5.87 0.11 5.76
N GLU A 70 6.62 -0.16 6.83
CA GLU A 70 8.03 0.20 6.92
C GLU A 70 8.92 -0.77 6.13
N THR A 71 8.45 -2.00 5.90
CA THR A 71 9.12 -2.96 5.02
C THR A 71 9.32 -2.36 3.63
N PRO A 72 10.58 -2.23 3.14
CA PRO A 72 10.85 -1.69 1.83
C PRO A 72 10.17 -2.49 0.70
N PRO A 73 9.86 -1.89 -0.45
CA PRO A 73 9.38 -2.61 -1.63
C PRO A 73 10.29 -3.77 -2.07
N SER A 74 11.61 -3.63 -1.91
CA SER A 74 12.57 -4.70 -2.23
C SER A 74 12.34 -5.96 -1.41
N ASP A 75 11.95 -5.82 -0.15
CA ASP A 75 11.89 -6.91 0.82
C ASP A 75 10.51 -7.61 0.79
N ARG A 76 9.59 -7.07 -0.02
CA ARG A 76 8.32 -7.70 -0.40
C ARG A 76 8.45 -8.57 -1.65
N ARG A 77 9.63 -8.59 -2.29
CA ARG A 77 9.93 -9.42 -3.47
C ARG A 77 10.88 -10.55 -3.07
N HIS A 78 10.40 -11.79 -3.21
CA HIS A 78 11.17 -13.00 -2.90
C HIS A 78 11.52 -13.74 -4.20
N VAL A 79 12.80 -14.06 -4.38
CA VAL A 79 13.28 -14.88 -5.50
C VAL A 79 13.76 -16.22 -4.94
N VAL A 80 12.98 -17.26 -5.17
CA VAL A 80 13.07 -18.55 -4.48
C VAL A 80 13.20 -19.70 -5.46
N ASP A 81 13.84 -20.79 -5.03
CA ASP A 81 13.95 -22.03 -5.80
C ASP A 81 12.68 -22.87 -5.63
N PHE A 82 12.57 -23.93 -6.42
CA PHE A 82 11.46 -24.86 -6.30
C PHE A 82 11.36 -25.47 -4.91
N TYR A 83 10.13 -25.49 -4.37
CA TYR A 83 9.80 -26.05 -3.05
C TYR A 83 10.54 -25.40 -1.87
N GLU A 84 11.22 -24.26 -2.11
CA GLU A 84 11.87 -23.48 -1.06
C GLU A 84 10.81 -22.94 -0.10
N HIS A 85 11.10 -23.07 1.19
CA HIS A 85 10.32 -22.44 2.24
C HIS A 85 11.00 -21.13 2.62
N PHE A 86 10.24 -20.05 2.68
CA PHE A 86 10.78 -18.73 3.03
C PHE A 86 9.82 -17.96 3.93
N THR A 87 10.37 -17.05 4.73
CA THR A 87 9.60 -16.19 5.63
C THR A 87 9.52 -14.79 5.05
N HIS A 88 8.30 -14.26 4.95
CA HIS A 88 8.08 -12.84 4.73
C HIS A 88 7.69 -12.15 6.03
N THR A 89 8.16 -10.91 6.22
CA THR A 89 7.90 -10.10 7.40
C THR A 89 7.39 -8.72 7.00
N TRP A 90 6.27 -8.32 7.58
CA TRP A 90 5.76 -6.96 7.53
C TRP A 90 6.12 -6.22 8.82
N GLU A 91 6.75 -5.07 8.69
CA GLU A 91 6.86 -4.06 9.74
C GLU A 91 5.80 -3.01 9.49
N LEU A 92 4.78 -2.95 10.35
CA LEU A 92 3.65 -2.05 10.22
C LEU A 92 3.68 -1.00 11.32
N LEU A 93 3.40 0.24 10.94
CA LEU A 93 3.18 1.36 11.84
C LEU A 93 1.70 1.74 11.81
N ASN A 94 1.08 1.83 12.98
CA ASN A 94 -0.20 2.52 13.11
C ASN A 94 0.04 4.04 12.99
N ALA A 95 -0.12 4.56 11.78
CA ALA A 95 0.03 5.99 11.46
C ALA A 95 -1.26 6.79 11.70
N GLY A 96 -2.33 6.12 12.15
CA GLY A 96 -3.63 6.70 12.42
C GLY A 96 -3.74 7.34 13.80
N LYS A 97 -4.97 7.72 14.13
CA LYS A 97 -5.37 8.28 15.44
C LYS A 97 -6.14 7.27 16.29
N VAL A 98 -6.54 6.14 15.71
CA VAL A 98 -7.33 5.10 16.36
C VAL A 98 -6.44 3.89 16.65
N THR A 99 -6.62 3.29 17.83
CA THR A 99 -5.94 2.03 18.18
C THR A 99 -6.47 0.90 17.30
N TRP A 100 -5.58 0.13 16.69
CA TRP A 100 -5.96 -1.12 16.04
C TRP A 100 -6.34 -2.13 17.13
N THR A 101 -7.55 -2.67 17.07
CA THR A 101 -8.06 -3.65 18.01
C THR A 101 -8.83 -4.71 17.26
N GLY A 102 -8.48 -5.99 17.50
CA GLY A 102 -9.08 -7.12 16.79
C GLY A 102 -8.93 -7.01 15.26
N ARG A 103 -7.79 -6.48 14.79
CA ARG A 103 -7.45 -6.45 13.36
C ARG A 103 -6.66 -7.70 13.00
N LYS A 104 -6.79 -8.13 11.75
CA LYS A 104 -5.99 -9.25 11.21
C LYS A 104 -5.62 -8.99 9.76
N LEU A 105 -4.50 -9.54 9.32
CA LEU A 105 -4.12 -9.57 7.92
C LEU A 105 -4.58 -10.92 7.34
N ILE A 106 -5.30 -10.90 6.22
CA ILE A 106 -5.80 -12.11 5.55
C ILE A 106 -5.36 -12.18 4.09
N CYS A 107 -5.07 -13.38 3.62
CA CYS A 107 -4.83 -13.67 2.21
C CYS A 107 -6.19 -13.77 1.50
N ILE A 108 -6.33 -13.13 0.35
CA ILE A 108 -7.62 -13.07 -0.39
C ILE A 108 -7.63 -13.88 -1.68
N ASN A 109 -6.47 -14.40 -2.10
CA ASN A 109 -6.35 -15.19 -3.33
C ASN A 109 -5.79 -16.60 -3.07
N GLU A 110 -5.98 -17.11 -1.86
CA GLU A 110 -5.48 -18.40 -1.36
C GLU A 110 -5.82 -19.58 -2.28
N ASP A 111 -7.04 -19.62 -2.83
CA ASP A 111 -7.52 -20.71 -3.69
C ASP A 111 -6.90 -20.70 -5.10
N SER A 112 -6.18 -19.65 -5.46
CA SER A 112 -5.75 -19.38 -6.83
C SER A 112 -4.25 -19.17 -7.00
N ILE A 113 -3.49 -19.13 -5.90
CA ILE A 113 -2.05 -18.88 -5.92
C ILE A 113 -1.27 -20.17 -5.63
N THR A 114 -0.23 -20.44 -6.44
CA THR A 114 0.56 -21.67 -6.31
C THR A 114 1.59 -21.60 -5.18
N PRO A 115 2.35 -20.51 -4.94
CA PRO A 115 3.04 -20.34 -3.67
C PRO A 115 2.02 -20.18 -2.54
N TYR A 116 2.01 -21.13 -1.61
CA TYR A 116 1.00 -21.17 -0.55
C TYR A 116 1.56 -20.60 0.75
N ALA A 117 0.82 -19.66 1.34
CA ALA A 117 1.11 -19.17 2.67
C ALA A 117 0.68 -20.22 3.71
N MET A 118 1.58 -20.64 4.60
CA MET A 118 1.31 -21.68 5.60
C MET A 118 0.16 -21.33 6.56
N GLN A 119 -0.14 -20.04 6.69
CA GLN A 119 -1.31 -19.52 7.37
C GLN A 119 -2.01 -18.54 6.42
N GLN A 120 -3.34 -18.45 6.48
CA GLN A 120 -4.11 -17.53 5.63
C GLN A 120 -4.58 -16.28 6.37
N SER A 121 -4.39 -16.26 7.69
CA SER A 121 -4.71 -15.12 8.54
C SER A 121 -3.68 -14.97 9.64
N ILE A 122 -3.27 -13.74 9.91
CA ILE A 122 -2.41 -13.38 11.04
C ILE A 122 -3.12 -12.31 11.85
N ASP A 123 -3.33 -12.57 13.15
CA ASP A 123 -3.84 -11.56 14.06
C ASP A 123 -2.82 -10.42 14.23
N ILE A 124 -3.31 -9.19 14.17
CA ILE A 124 -2.52 -8.00 14.47
C ILE A 124 -2.75 -7.68 15.95
N PRO A 125 -1.71 -7.76 16.80
CA PRO A 125 -1.79 -7.31 18.18
C PRO A 125 -2.39 -5.91 18.32
N ASP A 126 -3.05 -5.66 19.45
CA ASP A 126 -3.59 -4.34 19.74
C ASP A 126 -2.49 -3.27 19.66
N THR A 127 -2.60 -2.37 18.68
CA THR A 127 -1.53 -1.44 18.32
C THR A 127 -2.04 -0.01 18.43
N ALA A 128 -1.59 0.71 19.45
CA ALA A 128 -1.94 2.11 19.67
C ALA A 128 -1.37 3.03 18.56
N PRO A 129 -1.90 4.26 18.39
CA PRO A 129 -1.34 5.25 17.49
C PRO A 129 0.17 5.43 17.66
N ASN A 130 0.88 5.57 16.54
CA ASN A 130 2.34 5.69 16.44
C ASN A 130 3.12 4.48 17.00
N ARG A 131 2.49 3.32 17.17
CA ARG A 131 3.17 2.07 17.56
C ARG A 131 3.38 1.16 16.35
N ARG A 132 4.44 0.36 16.47
CA ARG A 132 4.87 -0.61 15.46
C ARG A 132 4.49 -2.01 15.86
N VAL A 133 4.25 -2.83 14.85
CA VAL A 133 4.01 -4.27 14.99
C VAL A 133 4.75 -5.01 13.87
N ILE A 134 5.32 -6.15 14.21
CA ILE A 134 6.04 -7.02 13.29
C ILE A 134 5.21 -8.29 13.12
N LEU A 135 4.88 -8.62 11.88
CA LEU A 135 4.11 -9.79 11.50
C LEU A 135 4.95 -10.63 10.55
N SER A 136 4.95 -11.95 10.71
CA SER A 136 5.71 -12.84 9.83
C SER A 136 4.88 -14.03 9.40
N ILE A 137 5.12 -14.49 8.17
CA ILE A 137 4.50 -15.68 7.62
C ILE A 137 5.47 -16.50 6.80
N GLU A 138 5.27 -17.81 6.81
CA GLU A 138 6.02 -18.74 5.98
C GLU A 138 5.24 -19.07 4.70
N PHE A 139 5.96 -19.17 3.59
CA PHE A 139 5.44 -19.58 2.29
C PHE A 139 6.16 -20.85 1.81
N ASP A 140 5.43 -21.74 1.16
CA ASP A 140 5.98 -22.83 0.32
C ASP A 140 5.90 -22.39 -1.15
N ALA A 141 7.06 -22.23 -1.80
CA ALA A 141 7.19 -21.77 -3.17
C ALA A 141 6.57 -22.71 -4.22
N ARG A 142 6.46 -24.01 -3.91
CA ARG A 142 6.08 -25.07 -4.87
C ARG A 142 6.98 -25.11 -6.12
N GLY A 143 6.57 -25.89 -7.12
CA GLY A 143 7.40 -26.25 -8.28
C GLY A 143 7.11 -25.46 -9.57
N ASP A 144 6.20 -24.49 -9.55
CA ASP A 144 5.78 -23.79 -10.77
C ASP A 144 6.66 -22.55 -11.02
N GLU A 145 7.50 -22.59 -12.05
CA GLU A 145 8.35 -21.46 -12.44
C GLU A 145 7.50 -20.31 -13.01
N ASN A 146 7.25 -19.28 -12.20
CA ASN A 146 6.47 -18.11 -12.58
C ASN A 146 6.67 -16.94 -11.58
N SER A 147 6.06 -15.80 -11.90
CA SER A 147 5.86 -14.69 -10.97
C SER A 147 4.45 -14.76 -10.40
N PHE A 148 4.34 -14.74 -9.08
CA PHE A 148 3.11 -14.78 -8.33
C PHE A 148 2.97 -13.56 -7.43
N GLU A 149 1.74 -13.13 -7.19
CA GLU A 149 1.42 -12.08 -6.23
C GLU A 149 0.44 -12.64 -5.19
N SER A 150 0.91 -12.81 -3.96
CA SER A 150 0.05 -13.15 -2.83
C SER A 150 -0.60 -11.87 -2.32
N LYS A 151 -1.93 -11.82 -2.34
CA LYS A 151 -2.72 -10.62 -2.06
C LYS A 151 -3.21 -10.66 -0.62
N TRP A 152 -2.90 -9.61 0.12
CA TRP A 152 -3.19 -9.51 1.55
C TRP A 152 -3.96 -8.24 1.86
N VAL A 153 -4.96 -8.34 2.74
CA VAL A 153 -5.73 -7.17 3.20
C VAL A 153 -5.85 -7.17 4.72
N MET A 154 -5.89 -5.98 5.31
CA MET A 154 -6.21 -5.84 6.73
C MET A 154 -7.73 -5.80 6.90
N VAL A 155 -8.27 -6.68 7.74
CA VAL A 155 -9.69 -6.70 8.09
C VAL A 155 -9.91 -6.48 9.59
N ASP A 156 -11.11 -6.04 9.94
CA ASP A 156 -11.57 -5.93 11.31
C ASP A 156 -12.04 -7.29 11.87
N LYS A 157 -12.51 -7.27 13.11
CA LYS A 157 -13.07 -8.43 13.82
C LYS A 157 -14.29 -9.05 13.11
N ASP A 158 -14.98 -8.28 12.28
CA ASP A 158 -16.17 -8.67 11.54
C ASP A 158 -15.83 -9.06 10.08
N ASN A 159 -14.54 -9.22 9.76
CA ASN A 159 -13.99 -9.50 8.42
C ASN A 159 -14.24 -8.41 7.38
N LYS A 160 -14.45 -7.17 7.79
CA LYS A 160 -14.56 -6.04 6.86
C LYS A 160 -13.19 -5.46 6.57
N GLU A 161 -12.90 -5.22 5.30
CA GLU A 161 -11.66 -4.60 4.87
C GLU A 161 -11.51 -3.20 5.46
N CYS A 162 -10.40 -2.97 6.15
CA CYS A 162 -10.12 -1.72 6.85
C CYS A 162 -9.74 -0.59 5.89
N TYR A 163 -9.24 -0.93 4.70
CA TYR A 163 -8.77 0.01 3.69
C TYR A 163 -9.32 -0.36 2.30
N PRO A 164 -10.65 -0.30 2.12
CA PRO A 164 -11.29 -0.77 0.89
C PRO A 164 -10.80 0.01 -0.33
N ASN A 165 -10.66 -0.70 -1.45
CA ASN A 165 -10.19 -0.19 -2.73
C ASN A 165 -8.74 0.32 -2.72
N TYR A 166 -7.97 0.17 -1.64
CA TYR A 166 -6.54 0.50 -1.62
C TYR A 166 -5.75 -0.62 -2.29
N SER A 167 -4.91 -0.30 -3.27
CA SER A 167 -3.95 -1.27 -3.81
C SER A 167 -3.00 -1.66 -2.67
N SER A 168 -3.19 -2.88 -2.15
CA SER A 168 -2.65 -3.23 -0.85
C SER A 168 -1.12 -3.34 -0.87
N PRO A 169 -0.39 -2.50 -0.11
CA PRO A 169 1.05 -2.62 0.04
C PRO A 169 1.43 -3.83 0.90
N PHE A 170 0.46 -4.60 1.40
CA PHE A 170 0.71 -5.88 2.08
C PHE A 170 1.01 -7.02 1.10
N ASN A 171 0.77 -6.84 -0.22
CA ASN A 171 1.01 -7.87 -1.21
C ASN A 171 2.48 -8.31 -1.23
N VAL A 172 2.67 -9.61 -1.44
CA VAL A 172 3.99 -10.26 -1.50
C VAL A 172 4.22 -10.77 -2.92
N MET A 173 5.31 -10.33 -3.54
CA MET A 173 5.72 -10.78 -4.86
C MET A 173 6.68 -11.96 -4.72
N ILE A 174 6.35 -13.08 -5.36
CA ILE A 174 7.09 -14.33 -5.25
C ILE A 174 7.47 -14.76 -6.64
N ILE A 175 8.77 -14.89 -6.89
CA ILE A 175 9.32 -15.35 -8.16
C ILE A 175 9.98 -16.68 -7.90
N VAL A 176 9.38 -17.72 -8.45
CA VAL A 176 9.92 -19.07 -8.39
C VAL A 176 10.74 -19.25 -9.66
N GLU A 177 12.04 -19.45 -9.53
CA GLU A 177 12.95 -19.69 -10.66
C GLU A 177 13.92 -20.83 -10.37
N ASN A 178 14.28 -21.59 -11.41
CA ASN A 178 15.26 -22.66 -11.26
C ASN A 178 16.67 -22.09 -11.05
N LYS A 179 17.13 -22.02 -9.79
CA LYS A 179 18.46 -21.48 -9.46
C LYS A 179 19.60 -22.37 -10.00
N THR A 180 19.32 -23.64 -10.30
CA THR A 180 20.30 -24.62 -10.80
C THR A 180 20.71 -24.35 -12.26
N PHE A 181 19.80 -23.85 -13.10
CA PHE A 181 20.09 -23.64 -14.53
C PHE A 181 20.98 -22.40 -14.79
N ARG A 182 20.92 -21.38 -13.91
CA ARG A 182 21.74 -20.16 -14.07
C ARG A 182 23.21 -20.32 -13.71
N ARG A 183 23.61 -21.36 -12.95
CA ARG A 183 25.03 -21.63 -12.65
C ARG A 183 25.81 -22.14 -13.87
N SER A 184 25.13 -22.59 -14.92
CA SER A 184 25.76 -23.18 -16.11
C SER A 184 26.02 -22.20 -17.25
N GLY A 185 25.61 -20.93 -17.12
CA GLY A 185 25.72 -19.90 -18.17
C GLY A 185 26.94 -18.97 -18.06
N GLY A 186 27.87 -19.24 -17.15
CA GLY A 186 29.11 -18.47 -17.00
C GLY A 186 30.32 -19.26 -17.51
N ASN A 187 30.64 -19.11 -18.79
CA ASN A 187 31.96 -19.34 -19.38
C ASN A 187 32.21 -18.29 -20.46
#